data_AF-A0A2S2N5I4-F1
#
_entry.id   AF-A0A2S2N5I4-F1
#
_cell.length_a   1.000
_cell.length_b   1.000
_cell.length_c   1.000
_cell.angle_alpha   90.00
_cell.angle_beta   90.00
_cell.angle_gamma   90.00
#
_symmetry.space_group_name_H-M   'P 1'
#
loop_
_entity.id
_entity.type
_entity.pdbx_description
1 polymer ?
#
loop_
_entity_poly.entity_id
_entity_poly.type
_entity_poly.pdbx_seq_one_letter_code
_entity_poly.pdbx_strand_id
1 'polypeptide(L)'
;RPSAITAITARCRRPVPSRPRAAMAYRGQGQKVQKVMVQPINLIFRYLQNRSRIQVWLYEQVNMRIEGCIIGFDEYMNLVLDDAEEIHSKTKARKQLGRIMLKGDNITLLQSVSS
;
A
#
# COMPACT_ATOMS: atom_id res chain seq x y z
N ARG A 1 26.33 22.12 88.51
CA ARG A 1 25.38 23.21 88.12
C ARG A 1 25.41 23.32 86.58
N PRO A 2 24.31 23.76 85.90
CA PRO A 2 23.90 23.38 84.51
C PRO A 2 24.75 24.01 83.39
N SER A 3 24.58 23.72 82.07
CA SER A 3 23.40 23.32 81.25
C SER A 3 23.80 22.39 80.08
N ALA A 4 23.01 21.43 79.58
CA ALA A 4 21.75 21.43 78.78
C ALA A 4 21.88 21.77 77.27
N ILE A 5 21.38 20.85 76.41
CA ILE A 5 20.83 21.04 75.04
C ILE A 5 21.84 21.52 73.96
N THR A 6 22.28 20.71 72.98
CA THR A 6 21.66 20.42 71.65
C THR A 6 22.62 19.44 70.93
N ALA A 7 22.27 18.36 70.22
CA ALA A 7 21.47 18.21 69.00
C ALA A 7 21.02 16.73 68.87
N ILE A 8 19.77 16.37 68.54
CA ILE A 8 19.06 16.59 67.27
C ILE A 8 19.64 15.75 66.10
N THR A 9 19.05 14.55 65.94
CA THR A 9 18.70 13.94 64.64
C THR A 9 19.80 13.26 63.81
N ALA A 10 20.19 12.05 64.21
CA ALA A 10 20.69 11.02 63.30
C ALA A 10 19.54 10.44 62.44
N ARG A 11 19.08 11.18 61.43
CA ARG A 11 18.00 10.74 60.52
C ARG A 11 18.53 9.71 59.52
N CYS A 12 18.00 8.49 59.57
CA CYS A 12 18.19 7.46 58.54
C CYS A 12 17.91 8.03 57.13
N ARG A 13 18.97 8.27 56.35
CA ARG A 13 18.85 8.56 54.91
C ARG A 13 18.98 7.26 54.14
N ARG A 14 17.85 6.77 53.63
CA ARG A 14 17.80 5.69 52.63
C ARG A 14 18.53 6.16 51.35
N PRO A 15 19.26 5.29 50.64
CA PRO A 15 19.79 5.64 49.32
C PRO A 15 18.64 5.86 48.34
N VAL A 16 18.76 6.90 47.52
CA VAL A 16 17.81 7.23 46.46
C VAL A 16 18.08 6.31 45.26
N PRO A 17 17.08 5.60 44.71
CA PRO A 17 17.26 4.91 43.44
C PRO A 17 17.34 5.96 42.31
N SER A 18 18.46 5.98 41.61
CA SER A 18 18.65 6.79 40.41
C SER A 18 17.69 6.33 39.32
N ARG A 19 16.74 7.19 38.94
CA ARG A 19 15.85 6.96 37.79
C ARG A 19 16.70 6.73 36.53
N PRO A 20 16.55 5.60 35.81
CA PRO A 20 17.00 5.57 34.42
C PRO A 20 16.17 6.58 33.64
N ARG A 21 16.87 7.54 33.03
CA ARG A 21 16.33 8.55 32.12
C ARG A 21 15.56 7.81 31.01
N ALA A 22 14.30 8.16 30.77
CA ALA A 22 13.54 7.61 29.65
C ALA A 22 14.23 8.01 28.32
N ALA A 23 14.99 7.08 27.75
CA ALA A 23 15.56 7.23 26.42
C ALA A 23 14.44 7.07 25.39
N MET A 24 13.75 8.17 25.08
CA MET A 24 12.75 8.22 24.02
C MET A 24 13.45 8.12 22.66
N ALA A 25 13.83 6.90 22.29
CA ALA A 25 14.33 6.61 20.96
C ALA A 25 13.16 6.76 19.97
N TYR A 26 13.06 7.93 19.33
CA TYR A 26 12.25 8.15 18.12
C TYR A 26 12.85 7.35 16.95
N ARG A 27 12.82 6.02 17.06
CA ARG A 27 13.29 5.10 16.02
C ARG A 27 12.16 4.84 15.04
N GLY A 28 11.92 5.85 14.23
CA GLY A 28 10.87 5.88 13.22
C GLY A 28 11.19 6.93 12.18
N GLN A 29 12.34 6.81 11.51
CA GLN A 29 12.53 7.47 10.22
C GLN A 29 11.46 6.91 9.29
N GLY A 30 10.34 7.61 9.17
CA GLY A 30 9.38 7.36 8.11
C GLY A 30 10.15 7.44 6.80
N GLN A 31 10.25 6.31 6.09
CA GLN A 31 10.93 6.26 4.81
C GLN A 31 10.28 7.33 3.93
N LYS A 32 11.02 8.40 3.64
CA LYS A 32 10.60 9.41 2.67
C LYS A 32 10.66 8.71 1.32
N VAL A 33 9.57 8.05 0.95
CA VAL A 33 9.39 7.46 -0.37
C VAL A 33 9.45 8.63 -1.35
N GLN A 34 10.64 8.86 -1.92
CA GLN A 34 10.79 9.76 -3.06
C GLN A 34 9.90 9.19 -4.14
N LYS A 35 8.82 9.91 -4.43
CA LYS A 35 7.81 9.49 -5.40
C LYS A 35 8.40 9.73 -6.79
N VAL A 36 9.24 8.78 -7.24
CA VAL A 36 9.84 8.77 -8.57
C VAL A 36 8.70 8.95 -9.57
N MET A 37 8.81 9.96 -10.43
CA MET A 37 7.85 10.19 -11.49
C MET A 37 8.10 9.13 -12.56
N VAL A 38 7.20 8.15 -12.64
CA VAL A 38 7.31 7.01 -13.56
C VAL A 38 6.44 7.27 -14.78
N GLN A 39 7.00 7.09 -15.98
CA GLN A 39 6.25 7.19 -17.24
C GLN A 39 5.11 6.15 -17.26
N PRO A 40 3.91 6.47 -17.78
CA PRO A 40 2.77 5.55 -17.79
C PRO A 40 3.08 4.20 -18.47
N ILE A 41 3.89 4.22 -19.54
CA ILE A 41 4.38 3.03 -20.24
C ILE A 41 5.11 2.06 -19.29
N ASN A 42 5.96 2.59 -18.40
CA ASN A 42 6.72 1.79 -17.43
C ASN A 42 5.80 1.14 -16.38
N LEU A 43 4.63 1.74 -16.10
CA LEU A 43 3.64 1.18 -15.19
C LEU A 43 2.91 -0.03 -15.82
N ILE A 44 2.67 -0.01 -17.14
CA ILE A 44 2.15 -1.15 -17.91
C ILE A 44 3.20 -2.27 -17.98
N PHE A 45 4.45 -1.94 -18.30
CA PHE A 45 5.56 -2.90 -18.28
C PHE A 45 5.68 -3.61 -16.92
N ARG A 46 5.53 -2.86 -15.81
CA ARG A 46 5.53 -3.44 -14.46
C ARG A 46 4.37 -4.42 -14.23
N TYR A 47 3.17 -4.15 -14.76
CA TYR A 47 2.04 -5.07 -14.64
C TYR A 47 2.26 -6.37 -15.43
N LEU A 48 2.84 -6.27 -16.63
CA LEU A 48 3.21 -7.43 -17.46
C LEU A 48 4.30 -8.27 -16.77
N GLN A 49 5.38 -7.63 -16.30
CA GLN A 49 6.50 -8.31 -15.61
C GLN A 49 6.04 -9.01 -14.32
N ASN A 50 5.28 -8.33 -13.48
CA ASN A 50 4.81 -8.87 -12.21
C ASN A 50 3.61 -9.82 -12.36
N ARG A 51 3.14 -10.08 -13.59
CA ARG A 51 1.88 -10.80 -13.90
C ARG A 51 0.72 -10.35 -13.00
N SER A 52 0.66 -9.05 -12.74
CA SER A 52 -0.30 -8.47 -11.80
C SER A 52 -1.69 -8.46 -12.41
N ARG A 53 -2.68 -8.90 -11.63
CA ARG A 53 -4.08 -8.82 -12.03
C ARG A 53 -4.52 -7.36 -12.03
N ILE A 54 -5.10 -6.94 -13.15
CA ILE A 54 -5.61 -5.58 -13.37
C ILE A 54 -7.11 -5.62 -13.61
N GLN A 55 -7.76 -4.50 -13.33
CA GLN A 55 -9.14 -4.22 -13.68
C GLN A 55 -9.16 -3.07 -14.70
N VAL A 56 -9.82 -3.31 -15.82
CA VAL A 56 -10.02 -2.38 -16.92
C VAL A 56 -11.45 -1.84 -16.85
N TRP A 57 -11.57 -0.52 -16.88
CA TRP A 57 -12.85 0.17 -16.98
C TRP A 57 -13.15 0.44 -18.45
N LEU A 58 -14.33 0.02 -18.89
CA LEU A 58 -14.76 0.20 -20.28
C LEU A 58 -15.31 1.62 -20.52
N TYR A 59 -15.15 2.15 -21.72
CA TYR A 59 -15.68 3.46 -22.11
C TYR A 59 -17.22 3.46 -22.21
N GLU A 60 -17.77 2.58 -23.04
CA GLU A 60 -19.21 2.55 -23.34
C GLU A 60 -20.04 1.95 -22.18
N GLN A 61 -19.46 1.05 -21.38
CA GLN A 61 -20.21 0.19 -20.46
C GLN A 61 -19.74 0.32 -19.01
N VAL A 62 -20.03 1.46 -18.36
CA VAL A 62 -19.68 1.75 -16.95
C VAL A 62 -20.16 0.72 -15.92
N ASN A 63 -21.16 -0.10 -16.25
CA ASN A 63 -21.64 -1.17 -15.37
C ASN A 63 -20.76 -2.44 -15.41
N MET A 64 -19.93 -2.60 -16.44
CA MET A 64 -19.05 -3.75 -16.65
C MET A 64 -17.58 -3.35 -16.54
N ARG A 65 -16.77 -4.26 -16.00
CA ARG A 65 -15.31 -4.11 -15.91
C ARG A 65 -14.68 -5.44 -16.30
N ILE A 66 -13.51 -5.40 -16.92
CA ILE A 66 -12.75 -6.61 -17.27
C ILE A 66 -11.60 -6.75 -16.28
N GLU A 67 -11.55 -7.84 -15.52
CA GLU A 67 -10.34 -8.21 -14.77
C GLU A 67 -9.52 -9.21 -15.59
N GLY A 68 -8.19 -9.21 -15.43
CA GLY A 68 -7.32 -10.16 -16.11
C GLY A 68 -5.83 -9.88 -15.87
N CYS A 69 -4.95 -10.73 -16.41
CA CYS A 69 -3.50 -10.56 -16.33
C CYS A 69 -2.92 -10.19 -17.70
N ILE A 70 -2.17 -9.09 -17.81
CA ILE A 70 -1.58 -8.66 -19.09
C ILE A 70 -0.49 -9.64 -19.52
N ILE A 71 -0.64 -10.21 -20.71
CA ILE A 71 0.40 -11.01 -21.40
C ILE A 71 1.19 -10.15 -22.39
N GLY A 72 0.53 -9.18 -23.03
CA GLY A 72 1.11 -8.30 -24.04
C GLY A 72 0.28 -7.05 -24.27
N PHE A 73 0.92 -6.02 -24.83
CA PHE A 73 0.30 -4.77 -25.26
C PHE A 73 1.00 -4.23 -26.52
N ASP A 74 0.36 -3.33 -27.25
CA ASP A 74 0.91 -2.68 -28.45
C ASP A 74 0.93 -1.14 -28.34
N GLU A 75 1.33 -0.46 -29.42
CA GLU A 75 1.39 1.00 -29.51
C GLU A 75 0.01 1.69 -29.44
N TYR A 76 -1.07 0.95 -29.73
CA TYR A 76 -2.46 1.42 -29.66
C TYR A 76 -3.12 1.06 -28.32
N MET A 77 -2.37 0.55 -27.34
CA MET A 77 -2.89 0.08 -26.05
C MET A 77 -3.88 -1.09 -26.16
N ASN A 78 -3.88 -1.85 -27.26
CA ASN A 78 -4.61 -3.12 -27.32
C ASN A 78 -3.96 -4.09 -26.33
N LEU A 79 -4.73 -4.66 -25.40
CA LEU A 79 -4.21 -5.53 -24.34
C LEU A 79 -4.60 -6.99 -24.59
N VAL A 80 -3.63 -7.90 -24.54
CA VAL A 80 -3.89 -9.34 -24.46
C VAL A 80 -3.95 -9.73 -22.99
N LEU A 81 -5.11 -10.21 -22.53
CA LEU A 81 -5.37 -10.61 -21.15
C LEU A 81 -5.52 -12.14 -21.05
N ASP A 82 -4.83 -12.73 -20.08
CA ASP A 82 -5.07 -14.11 -19.59
C ASP A 82 -6.03 -14.09 -18.39
N ASP A 83 -6.69 -15.23 -18.17
CA ASP A 83 -7.63 -15.48 -17.06
C ASP A 83 -8.64 -14.34 -16.86
N ALA A 84 -9.17 -13.85 -17.98
CA ALA A 84 -10.02 -12.66 -18.01
C ALA A 84 -11.44 -12.97 -17.50
N GLU A 85 -11.98 -12.04 -16.70
CA GLU A 85 -13.31 -12.11 -16.11
C GLU A 85 -14.09 -10.81 -16.35
N GLU A 86 -15.34 -10.93 -16.80
CA GLU A 86 -16.30 -9.82 -16.78
C GLU A 86 -16.86 -9.67 -15.37
N ILE A 87 -16.72 -8.50 -14.77
CA ILE A 87 -17.30 -8.14 -13.48
C ILE A 87 -18.41 -7.12 -13.69
N HIS A 88 -19.62 -7.54 -13.31
CA HIS A 88 -20.79 -6.68 -13.30
C HIS A 88 -20.86 -5.91 -11.98
N SER A 89 -20.70 -4.59 -12.02
CA SER A 89 -20.62 -3.73 -10.82
C SER A 89 -21.90 -3.78 -9.96
N LYS A 90 -23.07 -4.01 -10.57
CA LYS A 90 -24.38 -4.04 -9.89
C LYS A 90 -24.69 -5.39 -9.23
N THR A 91 -24.51 -6.49 -9.96
CA THR A 91 -24.84 -7.84 -9.49
C THR A 91 -23.67 -8.55 -8.81
N LYS A 92 -22.45 -7.99 -8.92
CA LYS A 92 -21.17 -8.63 -8.56
C LYS A 92 -20.94 -10.00 -9.23
N ALA A 93 -21.69 -10.31 -10.28
CA ALA A 93 -21.51 -11.51 -11.07
C ALA A 93 -20.16 -11.45 -11.79
N ARG A 94 -19.40 -12.54 -11.70
CA ARG A 94 -18.14 -12.78 -12.42
C ARG A 94 -18.40 -13.81 -13.51
N LYS A 95 -18.03 -13.51 -14.75
CA LYS A 95 -18.11 -14.44 -15.89
C LYS A 95 -16.72 -14.66 -16.47
N GLN A 96 -16.27 -15.90 -16.50
CA GLN A 96 -15.00 -16.29 -17.10
C GLN A 96 -15.04 -16.11 -18.62
N LEU A 97 -14.01 -15.46 -19.18
CA LEU A 97 -13.76 -15.35 -20.61
C LEU A 97 -12.52 -16.14 -21.05
N GLY A 98 -11.57 -16.38 -20.13
CA GLY A 98 -10.29 -17.00 -20.48
C GLY A 98 -9.35 -15.99 -21.15
N ARG A 99 -8.76 -16.35 -22.28
CA ARG A 99 -7.81 -15.47 -23.00
C ARG A 99 -8.52 -14.60 -24.03
N ILE A 100 -8.36 -13.28 -23.92
CA ILE A 100 -8.99 -12.30 -24.82
C ILE A 100 -8.01 -11.20 -25.27
N MET A 101 -8.36 -10.54 -26.37
CA MET A 101 -7.73 -9.28 -26.80
C MET A 101 -8.74 -8.15 -26.62
N LEU A 102 -8.40 -7.16 -25.81
CA LEU A 102 -9.19 -5.95 -25.58
C LEU A 102 -8.64 -4.80 -26.43
N LYS A 103 -9.51 -4.13 -27.19
CA LYS A 103 -9.13 -2.96 -27.99
C LYS A 103 -8.80 -1.74 -27.11
N GLY A 104 -7.74 -1.02 -27.46
CA GLY A 104 -7.32 0.19 -26.75
C GLY A 104 -8.39 1.28 -26.68
N ASP A 105 -9.15 1.45 -27.77
CA ASP A 105 -10.27 2.43 -27.88
C ASP A 105 -11.31 2.29 -26.76
N ASN A 106 -11.48 1.08 -26.22
CA ASN A 106 -12.47 0.79 -25.19
C ASN A 106 -11.96 1.02 -23.76
N ILE A 107 -10.68 1.37 -23.57
CA ILE A 107 -10.01 1.45 -22.26
C ILE A 107 -10.10 2.87 -21.69
N THR A 108 -10.89 3.04 -20.63
CA THR A 108 -10.97 4.31 -19.89
C THR A 108 -9.91 4.40 -18.79
N LEU A 109 -9.70 3.31 -18.06
CA LEU A 109 -8.83 3.30 -16.88
C LEU A 109 -8.26 1.89 -16.63
N LEU A 110 -6.97 1.82 -16.32
CA LEU A 110 -6.27 0.62 -15.88
C LEU A 110 -5.93 0.73 -14.39
N GLN A 111 -6.43 -0.19 -13.57
CA GLN A 111 -6.18 -0.23 -12.14
C GLN A 111 -5.62 -1.60 -11.75
N SER A 112 -4.51 -1.66 -11.00
CA SER A 112 -4.11 -2.91 -10.34
C SER A 112 -5.09 -3.28 -9.24
N VAL A 113 -5.64 -4.49 -9.29
CA VAL A 113 -6.43 -5.05 -8.19
C VAL A 113 -5.48 -5.81 -7.25
N SER A 114 -5.06 -5.13 -6.19
CA SER A 114 -4.43 -5.77 -5.04
C SER A 114 -5.51 -6.52 -4.25
N SER A 115 -5.42 -7.85 -4.24
CA SER A 115 -6.07 -8.70 -3.23
C SER A 115 -5.42 -8.51 -1.86
#